data_AF-A0A2V9TZS4-F1
#
_entry.id   AF-A0A2V9TZS4-F1
#
_cell.length_a   1.000
_cell.length_b   1.000
_cell.length_c   1.000
_cell.angle_alpha   90.00
_cell.angle_beta   90.00
_cell.angle_gamma   90.00
#
_symmetry.space_group_name_H-M   'P 1'
#
loop_
_entity.id
_entity.type
_entity.pdbx_description
1 polymer ?
#
loop_
_entity_poly.entity_id
_entity_poly.type
_entity_poly.pdbx_seq_one_letter_code
_entity_poly.pdbx_strand_id
1 'polypeptide(L)' 'MERTYKTADQERITEFFMKRLKGKFAAVAKPGFLYNSKGLLFVLMFAAGNEKGANAGVKIANDLMKGLGQ' A
#
# COMPACT_ATOMS: atom_id res chain seq x y z
N MET A 1 -25.68 -13.22 -23.56
CA MET A 1 -25.35 -12.96 -22.14
C MET A 1 -23.93 -12.42 -22.09
N GLU A 2 -23.76 -11.17 -21.69
CA GLU A 2 -22.44 -10.57 -21.48
C GLU A 2 -21.85 -11.08 -20.16
N ARG A 3 -20.61 -11.57 -20.17
CA ARG A 3 -19.88 -12.00 -18.95
C ARG A 3 -18.83 -10.96 -18.63
N THR A 4 -18.87 -10.43 -17.41
CA THR A 4 -17.82 -9.58 -16.87
C THR A 4 -16.85 -10.41 -16.02
N TYR A 5 -15.57 -10.10 -16.12
CA TYR A 5 -14.51 -10.72 -15.32
C TYR A 5 -13.65 -9.65 -14.65
N LYS A 6 -13.13 -9.97 -13.46
CA LYS A 6 -12.22 -9.07 -12.76
C LYS A 6 -10.88 -9.07 -13.50
N THR A 7 -10.52 -7.91 -14.04
CA THR A 7 -9.30 -7.72 -14.85
C THR A 7 -8.01 -7.62 -14.03
N ALA A 8 -8.12 -7.22 -12.75
CA ALA A 8 -6.98 -7.10 -11.85
C ALA A 8 -7.29 -7.70 -10.48
N ASP A 9 -6.37 -8.50 -9.95
CA ASP A 9 -6.39 -8.95 -8.57
C ASP A 9 -5.87 -7.85 -7.61
N GLN A 10 -5.88 -8.16 -6.31
CA GLN A 10 -5.48 -7.22 -5.27
C GLN A 10 -3.98 -6.87 -5.34
N GLU A 11 -3.16 -7.81 -5.77
CA GLU A 11 -1.72 -7.62 -5.94
C GLU A 11 -1.46 -6.61 -7.06
N ARG A 12 -2.05 -6.83 -8.24
CA ARG A 12 -1.88 -5.96 -9.40
C ARG A 12 -2.40 -4.54 -9.15
N ILE A 13 -3.49 -4.40 -8.39
CA ILE A 13 -3.99 -3.09 -7.94
C ILE A 13 -2.99 -2.43 -6.98
N THR A 14 -2.48 -3.18 -6.00
CA THR A 14 -1.51 -2.68 -5.00
C THR A 14 -0.24 -2.20 -5.67
N GLU A 15 0.32 -3.01 -6.57
CA GLU A 15 1.52 -2.68 -7.34
C GLU A 15 1.36 -1.42 -8.17
N PHE A 16 0.21 -1.25 -8.84
CA PHE A 16 -0.09 -0.06 -9.63
C PHE A 16 0.02 1.22 -8.79
N PHE A 17 -0.62 1.25 -7.63
CA PHE A 17 -0.55 2.41 -6.73
C PHE A 17 0.83 2.60 -6.14
N MET A 18 1.47 1.52 -5.67
CA MET A 18 2.82 1.57 -5.11
C MET A 18 3.84 2.12 -6.10
N LYS A 19 3.79 1.70 -7.37
CA LYS A 19 4.64 2.23 -8.44
C LYS A 19 4.42 3.73 -8.64
N ARG A 20 3.17 4.18 -8.64
CA ARG A 20 2.82 5.59 -8.84
C ARG A 20 3.24 6.46 -7.65
N LEU A 21 3.08 5.99 -6.42
CA LEU A 21 3.54 6.68 -5.22
C LEU A 21 5.07 6.81 -5.21
N LYS A 22 5.79 5.71 -5.49
CA LYS A 22 7.26 5.71 -5.54
C LYS A 22 7.82 6.66 -6.60
N GLY A 23 7.08 6.92 -7.67
CA GLY A 23 7.46 7.89 -8.70
C GLY A 23 7.17 9.36 -8.36
N LYS A 24 6.43 9.66 -7.29
CA LYS A 24 5.98 11.02 -6.96
C LYS A 24 6.41 11.54 -5.60
N PHE A 25 6.74 10.65 -4.66
CA PHE A 25 7.05 11.01 -3.28
C PHE A 25 8.50 10.68 -2.95
N ALA A 26 9.09 11.47 -2.04
CA ALA A 26 10.48 11.31 -1.62
C ALA A 26 10.76 9.93 -1.00
N ALA A 27 9.79 9.39 -0.25
CA ALA A 27 9.84 8.01 0.22
C ALA A 27 8.45 7.42 0.39
N VAL A 28 8.33 6.10 0.27
CA VAL A 28 7.08 5.35 0.39
C VAL A 28 7.32 4.12 1.26
N ALA A 29 6.45 3.90 2.24
CA ALA A 29 6.52 2.74 3.14
C ALA A 29 6.07 1.45 2.43
N LYS A 30 6.33 0.29 3.04
CA LYS A 30 5.74 -0.97 2.58
C LYS A 30 4.22 -0.90 2.76
N PRO A 31 3.41 -1.46 1.85
CA PRO A 31 1.98 -1.52 2.05
C PRO A 31 1.65 -2.45 3.22
N GLY A 32 0.65 -2.08 4.02
CA GLY A 32 0.08 -2.94 5.07
C GLY A 32 -1.24 -3.54 4.62
N PHE A 33 -1.48 -4.81 4.89
CA PHE A 33 -2.70 -5.50 4.48
C PHE A 33 -3.56 -5.79 5.72
N LEU A 34 -4.79 -5.27 5.72
CA LEU A 34 -5.75 -5.52 6.78
C LEU A 34 -6.82 -6.49 6.29
N TYR A 35 -6.85 -7.66 6.91
CA TYR A 35 -7.79 -8.72 6.60
C TYR A 35 -8.91 -8.78 7.64
N ASN A 36 -10.08 -9.25 7.23
CA ASN A 36 -11.14 -9.72 8.12
C ASN A 36 -11.51 -11.18 7.75
N SER A 37 -12.53 -11.74 8.41
CA SER A 37 -12.99 -13.11 8.15
C SER A 37 -13.49 -13.37 6.72
N LYS A 38 -13.69 -12.32 5.90
CA LYS A 38 -14.13 -12.39 4.50
C LYS A 38 -13.02 -12.07 3.49
N GLY A 39 -11.78 -11.83 3.95
CA GLY A 39 -10.62 -11.53 3.11
C GLY A 39 -10.05 -10.14 3.31
N LEU A 40 -9.28 -9.65 2.32
CA LEU A 40 -8.64 -8.34 2.38
C LEU A 40 -9.68 -7.22 2.42
N LEU A 41 -9.65 -6.43 3.48
CA LEU A 41 -10.54 -5.29 3.69
C LEU A 41 -9.88 -3.98 3.26
N PHE A 42 -8.61 -3.76 3.64
CA PHE A 42 -7.87 -2.54 3.30
C PHE A 42 -6.41 -2.82 2.93
N VAL A 43 -5.88 -2.01 2.01
CA VAL A 43 -4.45 -1.86 1.76
C VAL A 43 -4.04 -0.47 2.23
N LEU A 44 -3.20 -0.42 3.26
CA LEU A 44 -2.69 0.82 3.83
C LEU A 44 -1.41 1.21 3.11
N MET A 45 -1.35 2.44 2.61
CA MET A 45 -0.18 2.98 1.91
C MET A 45 0.20 4.31 2.54
N PHE A 46 1.49 4.50 2.81
CA PHE A 46 2.03 5.75 3.33
C PHE A 46 3.14 6.28 2.43
N ALA A 47 3.05 7.56 2.06
CA ALA A 47 4.03 8.24 1.22
C ALA A 47 4.36 9.61 1.81
N ALA A 48 5.65 9.94 1.86
CA ALA A 48 6.16 11.18 2.41
C ALA A 48 6.74 12.07 1.31
N GLY A 49 6.19 13.29 1.17
CA GLY A 49 6.63 14.25 0.14
C GLY A 49 7.79 15.13 0.59
N ASN A 50 7.95 15.37 1.88
CA ASN A 50 9.04 16.20 2.43
C ASN A 50 10.32 15.37 2.58
N GLU A 51 11.33 15.63 1.76
CA GLU A 51 12.62 14.91 1.77
C GLU A 51 13.28 14.86 3.16
N LYS A 52 13.28 15.99 3.89
CA LYS A 52 13.92 16.07 5.22
C LYS A 52 13.27 15.14 6.25
N GLY A 53 11.95 14.97 6.17
CA GLY A 53 11.17 14.14 7.10
C GLY A 53 10.86 12.74 6.58
N ALA A 54 11.17 12.44 5.32
CA ALA A 54 10.69 11.24 4.63
C ALA A 54 11.14 9.95 5.31
N ASN A 55 12.41 9.87 5.70
CA ASN A 55 12.97 8.70 6.38
C ASN A 55 12.30 8.42 7.72
N ALA A 56 12.08 9.47 8.54
CA ALA A 56 11.41 9.33 9.83
C ALA A 56 9.95 8.89 9.66
N GLY A 57 9.22 9.52 8.74
CA GLY A 57 7.83 9.18 8.44
C GLY A 57 7.67 7.74 7.96
N VAL A 58 8.50 7.30 7.00
CA VAL A 58 8.47 5.93 6.49
C VAL A 58 8.87 4.91 7.56
N LYS A 59 9.83 5.24 8.44
CA LYS A 59 10.19 4.37 9.57
C LYS A 59 9.01 4.16 10.51
N ILE A 60 8.36 5.24 10.94
CA ILE A 60 7.16 5.18 11.81
C ILE A 60 6.05 4.37 11.13
N ALA A 61 5.76 4.65 9.86
CA ALA A 61 4.71 3.97 9.12
C ALA A 61 4.99 2.46 9.01
N ASN A 62 6.23 2.07 8.65
CA ASN A 62 6.62 0.66 8.61
C ASN A 62 6.51 -0.01 9.99
N ASP A 63 6.92 0.68 11.06
CA ASP A 63 6.84 0.14 12.43
C ASP A 63 5.38 -0.10 12.86
N LEU A 64 4.47 0.84 12.57
CA LEU A 64 3.03 0.67 12.83
C LEU A 64 2.43 -0.48 12.02
N MET A 65 2.91 -0.70 10.79
CA MET A 65 2.40 -1.74 9.90
C MET A 65 2.96 -3.14 10.17
N LYS A 66 3.98 -3.31 11.01
CA LYS A 66 4.56 -4.63 11.36
C LYS A 66 3.55 -5.62 11.93
N GLY A 67 2.51 -5.13 12.61
CA GLY A 67 1.45 -5.95 13.20
C GLY A 67 0.31 -6.32 12.24
N LEU A 68 0.36 -5.82 11.00
CA LEU A 68 -0.64 -6.13 9.97
C LEU A 68 -0.13 -7.31 9.15
N GLY A 69 -1.04 -8.21 8.77
CA GLY A 69 -0.69 -9.42 8.01
C GLY A 69 0.16 -9.05 6.79
N GLN A 70 1.34 -9.67 6.68
CA GLN A 70 2.18 -9.61 5.49
C GLN A 70 1.85 -10.77 4.57
#